data_AF-A0A1F8PY24-F1
#
_entry.id   AF-A0A1F8PY24-F1
#
_cell.length_a   1.000
_cell.length_b   1.000
_cell.length_c   1.000
_cell.angle_alpha   90.00
_cell.angle_beta   90.00
_cell.angle_gamma   90.00
#
_symmetry.space_group_name_H-M   'P 1'
#
loop_
_entity.id
_entity.type
_entity.pdbx_description
1 polymer ?
#
loop_
_entity_poly.entity_id
_entity_poly.type
_entity_poly.pdbx_seq_one_letter_code
_entity_poly.pdbx_strand_id
1 'polypeptide(L)'
;MIDPIFQPFYEQLGGLDTLGPGITPIFEKDGALYQYTDRALLMYDHQRPQEQRFRLGPLGRDLGIFELPPDDSSAGQGVAIGGYPIFENFLPLYNQLGGENVVGKPLTIVHENIDKNRYEQHFENLGFYWSAGDPAETVSLLSYGAWRCDRRCRHSPPENSRIQTPARKVMPFLKEVAWLGINFTGYARSEPTIMPDGSLEQVYDNVVLVVNPEYPDKVYLLPLAERLGRADPSLQPASSDPEDFFYPVQDALGYNVPAYFMQYIQQHGGMEYSGAPISPPAQSESSGYQQCFKNLCLQAVLQEDGSYEVQPIPLGLEYQQATVQPETIPLETAEPVDIAIQVWEEKPLVSPDQEQVIGVVVYGNNLPLAGVEPELDLSPPDGSLESYTMPPTGDDGETQIRIPPLDGKNGTLIPYKICIATPTSQKFCVLDSYLIWITGYVTITPETPQQYSSYLPFVVGNIQVYVPALVDTYSTYIPLVTGGH
;
A
#
# COMPACT_ATOMS: atom_id res chain seq x y z
N MET A 1 0.69 -9.93 -37.52
CA MET A 1 1.16 -9.07 -38.64
C MET A 1 0.63 -7.68 -38.40
N ILE A 2 1.45 -6.63 -38.55
CA ILE A 2 1.03 -5.24 -38.36
C ILE A 2 0.14 -4.80 -39.52
N ASP A 3 -0.95 -4.09 -39.21
CA ASP A 3 -1.85 -3.54 -40.22
C ASP A 3 -1.19 -2.33 -40.93
N PRO A 4 -1.36 -2.18 -42.27
CA PRO A 4 -0.75 -1.08 -43.02
C PRO A 4 -0.99 0.32 -42.46
N ILE A 5 -2.13 0.57 -41.77
CA ILE A 5 -2.39 1.88 -41.17
C ILE A 5 -1.39 2.21 -40.05
N PHE A 6 -0.93 1.19 -39.32
CA PHE A 6 -0.01 1.34 -38.19
C PHE A 6 1.45 1.23 -38.61
N GLN A 7 1.76 0.72 -39.80
CA GLN A 7 3.14 0.46 -40.23
C GLN A 7 4.08 1.67 -40.05
N PRO A 8 3.73 2.91 -40.47
CA PRO A 8 4.66 4.04 -40.33
C PRO A 8 4.98 4.36 -38.87
N PHE A 9 3.98 4.32 -37.99
CA PHE A 9 4.16 4.58 -36.56
C PHE A 9 4.93 3.45 -35.88
N TYR A 10 4.63 2.20 -36.22
CA TYR A 10 5.34 1.03 -35.72
C TYR A 10 6.83 1.06 -36.09
N GLU A 11 7.17 1.38 -37.34
CA GLU A 11 8.58 1.48 -37.78
C GLU A 11 9.30 2.68 -37.15
N GLN A 12 8.61 3.81 -36.96
CA GLN A 12 9.17 4.97 -36.25
C GLN A 12 9.61 4.61 -34.82
N LEU A 13 8.90 3.67 -34.17
CA LEU A 13 9.19 3.20 -32.81
C LEU A 13 10.17 2.01 -32.77
N GLY A 14 10.87 1.72 -33.87
CA GLY A 14 11.88 0.65 -33.94
C GLY A 14 11.32 -0.73 -34.30
N GLY A 15 10.06 -0.79 -34.73
CA GLY A 15 9.49 -1.96 -35.41
C GLY A 15 9.59 -3.26 -34.64
N LEU A 16 9.96 -4.33 -35.35
CA LEU A 16 10.00 -5.70 -34.81
C LEU A 16 10.98 -5.85 -33.65
N ASP A 17 12.14 -5.21 -33.73
CA ASP A 17 13.19 -5.35 -32.73
C ASP A 17 12.82 -4.68 -31.40
N THR A 18 11.98 -3.64 -31.45
CA THR A 18 11.59 -2.88 -30.26
C THR A 18 10.23 -3.31 -29.74
N LEU A 19 9.18 -3.23 -30.57
CA LEU A 19 7.79 -3.47 -30.16
C LEU A 19 7.35 -4.93 -30.31
N GLY A 20 8.14 -5.76 -30.98
CA GLY A 20 7.81 -7.13 -31.30
C GLY A 20 6.67 -7.27 -32.31
N PRO A 21 6.32 -8.51 -32.71
CA PRO A 21 5.35 -8.74 -33.77
C PRO A 21 3.95 -8.24 -33.39
N GLY A 22 3.15 -7.87 -34.38
CA GLY A 22 1.70 -7.68 -34.18
C GLY A 22 1.03 -9.01 -33.84
N ILE A 23 0.40 -9.09 -32.66
CA ILE A 23 -0.18 -10.32 -32.08
C ILE A 23 -1.70 -10.39 -32.21
N THR A 24 -2.37 -9.31 -32.62
CA THR A 24 -3.78 -9.32 -33.00
C THR A 24 -4.00 -8.80 -34.41
N PRO A 25 -5.15 -9.12 -35.04
CA PRO A 25 -5.74 -8.26 -36.06
C PRO A 25 -6.04 -6.86 -35.51
N ILE A 26 -6.30 -5.90 -36.41
CA ILE A 26 -6.87 -4.61 -36.03
C ILE A 26 -8.28 -4.79 -35.48
N PHE A 27 -8.64 -4.04 -34.45
CA PHE A 27 -9.98 -4.00 -33.89
C PHE A 27 -10.40 -2.57 -33.58
N GLU A 28 -11.70 -2.32 -33.58
CA GLU A 28 -12.26 -0.99 -33.29
C GLU A 28 -12.87 -0.97 -31.90
N LYS A 29 -12.65 0.13 -31.17
CA LYS A 29 -13.27 0.42 -29.88
C LYS A 29 -13.46 1.93 -29.78
N ASP A 30 -14.65 2.37 -29.38
CA ASP A 30 -14.96 3.80 -29.15
C ASP A 30 -14.59 4.73 -30.33
N GLY A 31 -14.74 4.25 -31.58
CA GLY A 31 -14.41 5.00 -32.80
C GLY A 31 -12.91 5.15 -33.10
N ALA A 32 -12.06 4.47 -32.33
CA ALA A 32 -10.63 4.37 -32.57
C ALA A 32 -10.24 2.94 -32.98
N LEU A 33 -9.19 2.82 -33.78
CA LEU A 33 -8.61 1.55 -34.20
C LEU A 33 -7.44 1.17 -33.30
N TYR A 34 -7.28 -0.12 -33.07
CA TYR A 34 -6.31 -0.68 -32.12
C TYR A 34 -5.65 -1.92 -32.69
N GLN A 35 -4.39 -2.13 -32.33
CA GLN A 35 -3.70 -3.39 -32.59
C GLN A 35 -2.65 -3.67 -31.51
N TYR A 36 -2.66 -4.87 -30.94
CA TYR A 36 -1.62 -5.29 -30.01
C TYR A 36 -0.37 -5.75 -30.76
N THR A 37 0.79 -5.35 -30.24
CA THR A 37 2.09 -6.00 -30.49
C THR A 37 2.50 -6.81 -29.26
N ASP A 38 3.62 -7.51 -29.29
CA ASP A 38 4.16 -8.17 -28.09
C ASP A 38 4.33 -7.19 -26.91
N ARG A 39 4.82 -5.98 -27.19
CA ARG A 39 5.24 -4.99 -26.18
C ARG A 39 4.26 -3.85 -25.95
N ALA A 40 3.33 -3.58 -26.87
CA ALA A 40 2.52 -2.37 -26.82
C ALA A 40 1.12 -2.54 -27.42
N LEU A 41 0.30 -1.50 -27.26
CA LEU A 41 -0.98 -1.34 -27.94
C LEU A 41 -0.90 -0.13 -28.87
N LEU A 42 -0.99 -0.35 -30.18
CA LEU A 42 -1.04 0.73 -31.17
C LEU A 42 -2.47 1.27 -31.25
N MET A 43 -2.62 2.58 -31.32
CA MET A 43 -3.92 3.26 -31.39
C MET A 43 -3.96 4.28 -32.52
N TYR A 44 -5.07 4.31 -33.26
CA TYR A 44 -5.38 5.32 -34.26
C TYR A 44 -6.77 5.92 -34.03
N ASP A 45 -6.82 7.23 -33.81
CA ASP A 45 -8.05 7.98 -33.54
C ASP A 45 -8.15 9.14 -34.54
N HIS A 46 -9.05 9.01 -35.52
CA HIS A 46 -9.19 9.99 -36.59
C HIS A 46 -9.79 11.33 -36.13
N GLN A 47 -10.44 11.35 -34.95
CA GLN A 47 -11.10 12.53 -34.40
C GLN A 47 -10.09 13.47 -33.70
N ARG A 48 -8.89 12.97 -33.41
CA ARG A 48 -7.79 13.76 -32.82
C ARG A 48 -7.11 14.66 -33.87
N PRO A 49 -6.45 15.74 -33.39
CA PRO A 49 -5.50 16.51 -34.21
C PRO A 49 -4.45 15.59 -34.84
N GLN A 50 -3.97 15.95 -36.03
CA GLN A 50 -3.11 15.09 -36.87
C GLN A 50 -1.92 14.48 -36.10
N GLU A 51 -1.25 15.30 -35.27
CA GLU A 51 -0.10 14.94 -34.44
C GLU A 51 -0.41 13.89 -33.34
N GLN A 52 -1.69 13.73 -32.98
CA GLN A 52 -2.15 12.89 -31.87
C GLN A 52 -3.04 11.72 -32.32
N ARG A 53 -3.16 11.52 -33.63
CA ARG A 53 -3.97 10.44 -34.19
C ARG A 53 -3.36 9.09 -33.87
N PHE A 54 -2.04 8.98 -33.98
CA PHE A 54 -1.29 7.78 -33.63
C PHE A 54 -0.71 7.92 -32.22
N ARG A 55 -0.92 6.92 -31.38
CA ARG A 55 -0.36 6.86 -30.03
C ARG A 55 -0.23 5.42 -29.55
N LEU A 56 0.51 5.23 -28.47
CA LEU A 56 0.45 3.99 -27.71
C LEU A 56 -0.70 4.04 -26.71
N GLY A 57 -1.31 2.88 -26.46
CA GLY A 57 -2.30 2.70 -25.42
C GLY A 57 -1.66 2.61 -24.04
N PRO A 58 -2.36 3.05 -22.98
CA PRO A 58 -1.80 3.20 -21.64
C PRO A 58 -1.75 1.87 -20.88
N LEU A 59 -1.08 0.86 -21.45
CA LEU A 59 -1.02 -0.49 -20.88
C LEU A 59 -0.35 -0.55 -19.51
N GLY A 60 0.53 0.40 -19.19
CA GLY A 60 1.10 0.52 -17.85
C GLY A 60 0.11 0.98 -16.80
N ARG A 61 -0.85 1.84 -17.17
CA ARG A 61 -1.95 2.20 -16.28
C ARG A 61 -2.91 1.01 -16.11
N ASP A 62 -3.14 0.25 -17.17
CA ASP A 62 -3.95 -0.97 -17.13
C ASP A 62 -3.35 -2.05 -16.21
N LEU A 63 -2.03 -2.04 -15.97
CA LEU A 63 -1.35 -2.96 -15.05
C LEU A 63 -1.65 -2.72 -13.57
N GLY A 64 -2.21 -1.57 -13.18
CA GLY A 64 -2.51 -1.30 -11.76
C GLY A 64 -1.27 -1.04 -10.89
N ILE A 65 -0.12 -0.78 -11.49
CA ILE A 65 1.15 -0.53 -10.78
C ILE A 65 1.40 0.98 -10.73
N PHE A 66 1.33 1.55 -9.53
CA PHE A 66 1.59 2.96 -9.27
C PHE A 66 2.24 3.09 -7.89
N GLU A 67 3.16 4.02 -7.73
CA GLU A 67 3.83 4.29 -6.47
C GLU A 67 3.57 5.71 -6.01
N LEU A 68 4.07 6.08 -4.83
CA LEU A 68 4.24 7.48 -4.47
C LEU A 68 5.63 7.93 -4.96
N PRO A 69 5.77 9.15 -5.50
CA PRO A 69 7.09 9.65 -5.83
C PRO A 69 7.92 9.78 -4.54
N PRO A 70 9.24 9.49 -4.58
CA PRO A 70 10.11 9.62 -3.42
C PRO A 70 10.17 11.08 -2.95
N ASP A 71 10.29 11.30 -1.64
CA ASP A 71 10.54 12.63 -1.06
C ASP A 71 11.86 13.18 -1.65
N ASP A 72 11.85 14.43 -2.14
CA ASP A 72 12.91 15.12 -2.92
C ASP A 72 14.34 15.05 -2.32
N SER A 73 14.50 14.56 -1.09
CA SER A 73 15.77 14.41 -0.39
C SER A 73 16.63 13.21 -0.82
N SER A 74 16.08 12.23 -1.56
CA SER A 74 16.81 11.02 -1.98
C SER A 74 16.91 10.81 -3.50
N ALA A 75 16.34 11.72 -4.31
CA ALA A 75 16.52 11.65 -5.75
C ALA A 75 17.98 12.02 -6.09
N GLY A 76 18.78 11.01 -6.46
CA GLY A 76 20.07 11.24 -7.10
C GLY A 76 19.94 12.19 -8.30
N GLN A 77 21.07 12.73 -8.79
CA GLN A 77 21.14 13.72 -9.88
C GLN A 77 20.65 13.19 -11.25
N GLY A 78 19.38 12.82 -11.38
CA GLY A 78 18.74 12.28 -12.58
C GLY A 78 17.51 13.08 -13.01
N VAL A 79 17.02 12.83 -14.23
CA VAL A 79 15.81 13.47 -14.75
C VAL A 79 14.59 12.87 -14.03
N ALA A 80 13.85 13.71 -13.30
CA ALA A 80 12.59 13.33 -12.67
C ALA A 80 11.40 13.92 -13.44
N ILE A 81 10.41 13.08 -13.76
CA ILE A 81 9.15 13.49 -14.41
C ILE A 81 8.01 13.18 -13.44
N GLY A 82 7.28 14.22 -13.03
CA GLY A 82 6.17 14.06 -12.08
C GLY A 82 6.60 13.55 -10.69
N GLY A 83 7.84 13.80 -10.29
CA GLY A 83 8.42 13.32 -9.03
C GLY A 83 9.10 11.95 -9.10
N TYR A 84 9.00 11.23 -10.23
CA TYR A 84 9.64 9.93 -10.41
C TYR A 84 10.98 10.06 -11.15
N PRO A 85 12.11 9.66 -10.55
CA PRO A 85 13.38 9.57 -11.27
C PRO A 85 13.32 8.46 -12.32
N ILE A 86 13.77 8.75 -13.55
CA ILE A 86 13.98 7.72 -14.57
C ILE A 86 15.36 7.11 -14.37
N PHE A 87 15.43 5.77 -14.33
CA PHE A 87 16.69 5.06 -14.20
C PHE A 87 17.66 5.44 -15.33
N GLU A 88 18.93 5.66 -15.00
CA GLU A 88 19.91 6.23 -15.94
C GLU A 88 20.06 5.40 -17.22
N ASN A 89 20.05 4.07 -17.10
CA ASN A 89 20.15 3.17 -18.25
C ASN A 89 18.91 3.25 -19.15
N PHE A 90 17.74 3.63 -18.62
CA PHE A 90 16.49 3.72 -19.38
C PHE A 90 16.35 5.02 -20.16
N LEU A 91 17.08 6.08 -19.79
CA LEU A 91 16.98 7.40 -20.43
C LEU A 91 17.23 7.40 -21.95
N PRO A 92 18.25 6.69 -22.50
CA PRO A 92 18.49 6.66 -23.94
C PRO A 92 17.30 6.10 -24.72
N LEU A 93 16.78 4.94 -24.32
CA LEU A 93 15.62 4.32 -24.98
C LEU A 93 14.36 5.15 -24.79
N TYR A 94 14.15 5.72 -23.60
CA TYR A 94 13.01 6.60 -23.31
C TYR A 94 12.97 7.79 -24.27
N ASN A 95 14.11 8.47 -24.45
CA ASN A 95 14.22 9.60 -25.36
C ASN A 95 14.11 9.19 -26.83
N GLN A 96 14.73 8.07 -27.21
CA GLN A 96 14.66 7.53 -28.57
C GLN A 96 13.22 7.23 -29.01
N LEU A 97 12.39 6.72 -28.09
CA LEU A 97 10.98 6.42 -28.37
C LEU A 97 10.08 7.66 -28.41
N GLY A 98 10.58 8.84 -28.07
CA GLY A 98 9.80 10.09 -28.06
C GLY A 98 9.36 10.54 -26.65
N GLY A 99 9.93 9.96 -25.60
CA GLY A 99 9.75 10.36 -24.21
C GLY A 99 8.29 10.36 -23.76
N GLU A 100 7.88 11.39 -23.01
CA GLU A 100 6.55 11.47 -22.39
C GLU A 100 5.41 11.40 -23.42
N ASN A 101 5.63 11.87 -24.64
CA ASN A 101 4.60 11.87 -25.68
C ASN A 101 4.26 10.46 -26.20
N VAL A 102 5.17 9.49 -26.02
CA VAL A 102 5.00 8.12 -26.56
C VAL A 102 5.08 7.08 -25.46
N VAL A 103 6.13 7.11 -24.63
CA VAL A 103 6.31 6.19 -23.49
C VAL A 103 5.34 6.53 -22.36
N GLY A 104 5.02 7.81 -22.21
CA GLY A 104 4.23 8.34 -21.12
C GLY A 104 5.05 8.61 -19.86
N LYS A 105 4.40 9.12 -18.82
CA LYS A 105 5.05 9.41 -17.55
C LYS A 105 5.49 8.13 -16.83
N PRO A 106 6.56 8.16 -16.01
CA PRO A 106 6.86 7.06 -15.11
C PRO A 106 5.73 6.89 -14.08
N LEU A 107 5.44 5.64 -13.74
CA LEU A 107 4.46 5.24 -12.73
C LEU A 107 5.13 4.74 -11.44
N THR A 108 6.40 4.35 -11.53
CA THR A 108 7.19 3.74 -10.45
C THR A 108 8.61 4.31 -10.43
N ILE A 109 9.32 4.11 -9.33
CA ILE A 109 10.79 4.12 -9.36
C ILE A 109 11.31 2.84 -10.04
N VAL A 110 12.64 2.68 -10.14
CA VAL A 110 13.24 1.44 -10.61
C VAL A 110 13.20 0.38 -9.51
N HIS A 111 12.83 -0.84 -9.89
CA HIS A 111 12.77 -2.01 -9.01
C HIS A 111 13.70 -3.10 -9.48
N GLU A 112 14.25 -3.85 -8.54
CA GLU A 112 14.96 -5.09 -8.84
C GLU A 112 13.98 -6.26 -8.80
N ASN A 113 13.89 -6.99 -9.91
CA ASN A 113 13.26 -8.30 -9.97
C ASN A 113 14.34 -9.36 -9.74
N ILE A 114 14.40 -9.86 -8.50
CA ILE A 114 15.41 -10.82 -8.04
C ILE A 114 15.28 -12.15 -8.79
N ASP A 115 14.06 -12.63 -9.02
CA ASP A 115 13.81 -13.92 -9.69
C ASP A 115 14.34 -13.93 -11.13
N LYS A 116 14.24 -12.79 -11.81
CA LYS A 116 14.70 -12.62 -13.19
C LYS A 116 16.04 -11.93 -13.31
N ASN A 117 16.67 -11.58 -12.18
CA ASN A 117 17.93 -10.85 -12.12
C ASN A 117 17.95 -9.64 -13.07
N ARG A 118 16.93 -8.78 -12.98
CA ARG A 118 16.76 -7.60 -13.86
C ARG A 118 16.19 -6.42 -13.11
N TYR A 119 16.44 -5.23 -13.62
CA TYR A 119 15.84 -3.98 -13.15
C TYR A 119 14.63 -3.65 -14.03
N GLU A 120 13.54 -3.18 -13.44
CA GLU A 120 12.29 -2.84 -14.11
C GLU A 120 11.82 -1.44 -13.72
N GLN A 121 11.26 -0.69 -14.67
CA GLN A 121 10.53 0.55 -14.37
C GLN A 121 9.31 0.63 -15.29
N HIS A 122 8.18 1.03 -14.70
CA HIS A 122 6.90 1.05 -15.38
C HIS A 122 6.51 2.49 -15.77
N PHE A 123 6.02 2.68 -16.98
CA PHE A 123 5.53 3.95 -17.53
C PHE A 123 4.10 3.77 -18.04
N GLU A 124 3.40 4.88 -18.31
CA GLU A 124 1.98 4.83 -18.67
C GLU A 124 1.68 3.92 -19.86
N ASN A 125 2.52 3.93 -20.91
CA ASN A 125 2.26 3.19 -22.14
C ASN A 125 3.15 1.96 -22.34
N LEU A 126 4.31 1.90 -21.66
CA LEU A 126 5.33 0.85 -21.82
C LEU A 126 5.99 0.50 -20.47
N GLY A 127 6.64 -0.66 -20.41
CA GLY A 127 7.49 -1.05 -19.29
C GLY A 127 8.89 -1.36 -19.77
N PHE A 128 9.90 -0.99 -19.01
CA PHE A 128 11.31 -1.11 -19.38
C PHE A 128 11.96 -2.12 -18.46
N TYR A 129 12.91 -2.89 -18.99
CA TYR A 129 13.77 -3.72 -18.19
C TYR A 129 15.21 -3.74 -18.70
N TRP A 130 16.13 -4.03 -17.79
CA TRP A 130 17.55 -4.26 -18.08
C TRP A 130 18.08 -5.38 -17.18
N SER A 131 18.67 -6.41 -17.78
CA SER A 131 19.23 -7.54 -17.02
C SER A 131 20.49 -7.13 -16.28
N ALA A 132 20.62 -7.54 -15.01
CA ALA A 132 21.77 -7.18 -14.20
C ALA A 132 23.06 -7.79 -14.80
N GLY A 133 24.02 -6.93 -15.11
CA GLY A 133 25.31 -7.31 -15.69
C GLY A 133 25.41 -7.20 -17.21
N ASP A 134 24.32 -6.89 -17.90
CA ASP A 134 24.38 -6.59 -19.34
C ASP A 134 24.94 -5.16 -19.59
N PRO A 135 25.48 -4.85 -20.77
CA PRO A 135 25.81 -3.45 -21.12
C PRO A 135 24.57 -2.54 -21.00
N ALA A 136 24.75 -1.28 -20.60
CA ALA A 136 23.64 -0.34 -20.42
C ALA A 136 22.79 -0.12 -21.70
N GLU A 137 23.33 -0.42 -22.89
CA GLU A 137 22.67 -0.28 -24.18
C GLU A 137 21.66 -1.41 -24.49
N THR A 138 21.56 -2.46 -23.66
CA THR A 138 20.70 -3.63 -23.91
C THR A 138 19.28 -3.52 -23.35
N VAL A 139 18.87 -2.34 -22.88
CA VAL A 139 17.53 -2.10 -22.35
C VAL A 139 16.47 -2.56 -23.34
N SER A 140 15.48 -3.26 -22.82
CA SER A 140 14.40 -3.85 -23.60
C SER A 140 13.05 -3.53 -22.97
N LEU A 141 11.98 -3.75 -23.74
CA LEU A 141 10.62 -3.50 -23.27
C LEU A 141 10.00 -4.76 -22.65
N LEU A 142 9.22 -4.58 -21.58
CA LEU A 142 8.34 -5.60 -21.03
C LEU A 142 7.20 -5.90 -22.01
N SER A 143 6.73 -7.16 -22.03
CA SER A 143 5.68 -7.63 -22.96
C SER A 143 4.27 -7.24 -22.51
N TYR A 144 4.01 -5.94 -22.41
CA TYR A 144 2.72 -5.37 -22.00
C TYR A 144 1.57 -5.77 -22.93
N GLY A 145 1.80 -5.76 -24.25
CA GLY A 145 0.76 -6.13 -25.21
C GLY A 145 0.38 -7.61 -25.12
N ALA A 146 1.38 -8.50 -24.97
CA ALA A 146 1.15 -9.92 -24.73
C ALA A 146 0.44 -10.17 -23.38
N TRP A 147 0.85 -9.47 -22.31
CA TRP A 147 0.20 -9.56 -21.01
C TRP A 147 -1.26 -9.12 -21.07
N ARG A 148 -1.56 -7.95 -21.65
CA ARG A 148 -2.93 -7.43 -21.69
C ARG A 148 -3.84 -8.24 -22.62
N CYS A 149 -3.30 -8.74 -23.73
CA CYS A 149 -4.07 -9.61 -24.61
C CYS A 149 -4.33 -10.99 -23.97
N ASP A 150 -3.42 -11.45 -23.12
CA ASP A 150 -3.51 -12.69 -22.35
C ASP A 150 -3.83 -13.91 -23.26
N ARG A 151 -4.62 -14.88 -22.78
CA ARG A 151 -5.00 -16.11 -23.50
C ARG A 151 -5.70 -15.87 -24.84
N ARG A 152 -6.17 -14.64 -25.11
CA ARG A 152 -6.84 -14.30 -26.38
C ARG A 152 -5.88 -14.29 -27.57
N CYS A 153 -4.60 -14.00 -27.35
CA CYS A 153 -3.61 -13.87 -28.42
C CYS A 153 -2.90 -15.17 -28.81
N ARG A 154 -2.98 -16.24 -27.99
CA ARG A 154 -2.18 -17.48 -28.16
C ARG A 154 -0.69 -17.21 -28.46
N HIS A 155 -0.16 -16.11 -27.95
CA HIS A 155 1.21 -15.67 -28.15
C HIS A 155 1.99 -15.88 -26.87
N SER A 156 3.16 -16.48 -26.97
CA SER A 156 4.06 -16.65 -25.82
C SER A 156 5.18 -15.62 -25.92
N PRO A 157 5.19 -14.57 -25.08
CA PRO A 157 6.29 -13.61 -25.06
C PRO A 157 7.60 -14.27 -24.59
N PRO A 158 8.77 -13.70 -24.99
CA PRO A 158 10.07 -14.13 -24.49
C PRO A 158 10.13 -14.13 -22.96
N GLU A 159 10.81 -15.12 -22.38
CA GLU A 159 10.85 -15.34 -20.93
C GLU A 159 11.35 -14.11 -20.15
N ASN A 160 12.42 -13.50 -20.66
CA ASN A 160 13.03 -12.31 -20.07
C ASN A 160 12.24 -11.02 -20.29
N SER A 161 11.19 -11.00 -21.11
CA SER A 161 10.29 -9.84 -21.26
C SER A 161 8.91 -10.06 -20.67
N ARG A 162 8.58 -11.29 -20.26
CA ARG A 162 7.34 -11.58 -19.52
C ARG A 162 7.21 -10.68 -18.29
N ILE A 163 6.04 -10.09 -18.13
CA ILE A 163 5.67 -9.42 -16.90
C ILE A 163 5.49 -10.51 -15.84
N GLN A 164 6.23 -10.36 -14.75
CA GLN A 164 5.95 -11.08 -13.52
C GLN A 164 5.44 -10.00 -12.58
N THR A 165 4.13 -9.89 -12.47
CA THR A 165 3.57 -9.12 -11.37
C THR A 165 4.11 -9.75 -10.09
N PRO A 166 4.67 -8.96 -9.15
CA PRO A 166 5.06 -9.53 -7.87
C PRO A 166 3.89 -10.34 -7.34
N ALA A 167 4.14 -11.56 -6.85
CA ALA A 167 3.24 -12.13 -5.87
C ALA A 167 3.25 -11.10 -4.73
N ARG A 168 2.29 -10.16 -4.75
CA ARG A 168 2.27 -9.06 -3.79
C ARG A 168 2.13 -9.72 -2.44
N LYS A 169 3.25 -9.75 -1.72
CA LYS A 169 3.35 -10.28 -0.38
C LYS A 169 2.43 -9.41 0.46
N VAL A 170 1.24 -9.93 0.76
CA VAL A 170 0.24 -9.22 1.55
C VAL A 170 0.90 -8.83 2.86
N MET A 171 0.83 -7.55 3.20
CA MET A 171 1.27 -7.03 4.49
C MET A 171 0.00 -6.74 5.31
N PRO A 172 -0.67 -7.78 5.85
CA PRO A 172 -2.03 -7.68 6.41
C PRO A 172 -2.11 -6.73 7.62
N PHE A 173 -0.97 -6.37 8.20
CA PHE A 173 -0.87 -5.49 9.37
C PHE A 173 -0.23 -4.13 9.05
N LEU A 174 -0.01 -3.78 7.78
CA LEU A 174 0.69 -2.55 7.41
C LEU A 174 -0.01 -1.30 7.95
N LYS A 175 -1.35 -1.28 7.90
CA LYS A 175 -2.17 -0.18 8.40
C LYS A 175 -1.98 0.00 9.90
N GLU A 176 -2.00 -1.09 10.66
CA GLU A 176 -1.83 -1.08 12.10
C GLU A 176 -0.41 -0.71 12.51
N VAL A 177 0.60 -1.18 11.78
CA VAL A 177 2.00 -0.77 12.01
C VAL A 177 2.19 0.71 11.70
N ALA A 178 1.58 1.24 10.66
CA ALA A 178 1.63 2.67 10.34
C ALA A 178 0.93 3.53 11.41
N TRP A 179 -0.19 3.05 11.94
CA TRP A 179 -0.94 3.71 13.00
C TRP A 179 -0.21 3.68 14.35
N LEU A 180 0.28 2.50 14.75
CA LEU A 180 0.99 2.31 16.02
C LEU A 180 2.43 2.86 15.97
N GLY A 181 3.04 2.95 14.78
CA GLY A 181 4.39 3.43 14.58
C GLY A 181 5.47 2.37 14.85
N ILE A 182 6.56 2.45 14.08
CA ILE A 182 7.65 1.48 14.13
C ILE A 182 8.38 1.49 15.49
N ASN A 183 8.38 2.60 16.21
CA ASN A 183 8.96 2.69 17.56
C ASN A 183 8.17 1.88 18.59
N PHE A 184 6.91 1.52 18.30
CA PHE A 184 6.06 0.70 19.14
C PHE A 184 6.14 -0.78 18.73
N THR A 185 5.93 -1.09 17.45
CA THR A 185 5.91 -2.48 16.98
C THR A 185 7.30 -3.09 16.81
N GLY A 186 8.26 -2.25 16.40
CA GLY A 186 9.51 -2.64 15.76
C GLY A 186 9.29 -3.35 14.42
N TYR A 187 10.31 -4.01 13.89
CA TYR A 187 10.28 -4.62 12.56
C TYR A 187 9.63 -6.00 12.58
N ALA A 188 9.03 -6.39 11.45
CA ALA A 188 8.50 -7.74 11.27
C ALA A 188 9.62 -8.79 11.35
N ARG A 189 9.33 -9.90 12.05
CA ARG A 189 10.25 -11.02 12.33
C ARG A 189 9.74 -12.37 11.82
N SER A 190 8.51 -12.40 11.33
CA SER A 190 7.93 -13.55 10.64
C SER A 190 7.11 -13.08 9.44
N GLU A 191 6.78 -14.04 8.58
CA GLU A 191 5.63 -13.92 7.70
C GLU A 191 4.32 -14.01 8.49
N PRO A 192 3.20 -13.46 7.99
CA PRO A 192 1.88 -13.75 8.51
C PRO A 192 1.60 -15.26 8.41
N THR A 193 1.20 -15.87 9.52
CA THR A 193 0.98 -17.32 9.63
C THR A 193 -0.39 -17.60 10.22
N ILE A 194 -1.12 -18.55 9.63
CA ILE A 194 -2.41 -19.00 10.17
C ILE A 194 -2.13 -20.01 11.29
N MET A 195 -2.72 -19.76 12.46
CA MET A 195 -2.61 -20.62 13.64
C MET A 195 -3.69 -21.72 13.61
N PRO A 196 -3.55 -22.81 14.40
CA PRO A 196 -4.54 -23.90 14.43
C PRO A 196 -5.98 -23.50 14.77
N ASP A 197 -6.18 -22.34 15.40
CA ASP A 197 -7.49 -21.77 15.72
C ASP A 197 -8.04 -20.86 14.59
N GLY A 198 -7.34 -20.78 13.46
CA GLY A 198 -7.70 -19.97 12.30
C GLY A 198 -7.32 -18.50 12.41
N SER A 199 -6.69 -18.07 13.51
CA SER A 199 -6.17 -16.70 13.64
C SER A 199 -4.96 -16.48 12.74
N LEU A 200 -4.82 -15.27 12.19
CA LEU A 200 -3.63 -14.87 11.44
C LEU A 200 -2.71 -14.11 12.39
N GLU A 201 -1.51 -14.61 12.63
CA GLU A 201 -0.50 -13.98 13.50
C GLU A 201 0.72 -13.52 12.69
N GLN A 202 1.27 -12.35 13.05
CA GLN A 202 2.61 -11.95 12.60
C GLN A 202 3.43 -11.42 13.78
N VAL A 203 4.66 -11.90 13.88
CA VAL A 203 5.61 -11.51 14.93
C VAL A 203 6.38 -10.27 14.49
N TYR A 204 6.44 -9.28 15.37
CA TYR A 204 7.31 -8.11 15.27
C TYR A 204 8.31 -8.12 16.44
N ASP A 205 9.27 -7.19 16.47
CA ASP A 205 10.24 -7.10 17.58
C ASP A 205 9.58 -7.07 18.96
N ASN A 206 8.60 -6.19 19.12
CA ASN A 206 8.06 -5.85 20.43
C ASN A 206 6.74 -6.55 20.72
N VAL A 207 6.00 -6.89 19.68
CA VAL A 207 4.61 -7.35 19.77
C VAL A 207 4.29 -8.44 18.75
N VAL A 208 3.16 -9.11 18.93
CA VAL A 208 2.56 -10.00 17.94
C VAL A 208 1.19 -9.46 17.58
N LEU A 209 0.97 -9.17 16.30
CA LEU A 209 -0.32 -8.73 15.78
C LEU A 209 -1.14 -9.92 15.33
N VAL A 210 -2.42 -9.93 15.67
CA VAL A 210 -3.33 -11.05 15.45
C VAL A 210 -4.65 -10.56 14.88
N VAL A 211 -5.10 -11.20 13.80
CA VAL A 211 -6.48 -11.10 13.31
C VAL A 211 -7.23 -12.36 13.70
N ASN A 212 -8.37 -12.20 14.37
CA ASN A 212 -9.27 -13.30 14.66
C ASN A 212 -10.26 -13.46 13.48
N PRO A 213 -10.46 -14.67 12.93
CA PRO A 213 -11.39 -14.90 11.82
C PRO A 213 -12.86 -14.58 12.16
N GLU A 214 -13.25 -14.56 13.44
CA GLU A 214 -14.58 -14.13 13.90
C GLU A 214 -14.73 -12.60 13.90
N TYR A 215 -13.62 -11.86 14.01
CA TYR A 215 -13.57 -10.39 14.03
C TYR A 215 -12.47 -9.87 13.09
N PRO A 216 -12.57 -10.13 11.78
CA PRO A 216 -11.49 -9.85 10.83
C PRO A 216 -11.18 -8.36 10.64
N ASP A 217 -12.10 -7.47 11.06
CA ASP A 217 -11.94 -6.01 11.07
C ASP A 217 -11.04 -5.48 12.19
N LYS A 218 -10.65 -6.34 13.14
CA LYS A 218 -9.91 -5.94 14.32
C LYS A 218 -8.60 -6.69 14.42
N VAL A 219 -7.54 -5.91 14.44
CA VAL A 219 -6.23 -6.39 14.82
C VAL A 219 -6.06 -6.21 16.32
N TYR A 220 -5.60 -7.27 16.96
CA TYR A 220 -5.30 -7.30 18.37
C TYR A 220 -3.81 -7.53 18.57
N LEU A 221 -3.30 -7.06 19.71
CA LEU A 221 -1.99 -7.48 20.19
C LEU A 221 -2.17 -8.73 21.04
N LEU A 222 -1.35 -9.74 20.77
CA LEU A 222 -1.24 -10.89 21.66
C LEU A 222 -0.78 -10.40 23.05
N PRO A 223 -1.36 -10.88 24.17
CA PRO A 223 -1.03 -10.40 25.50
C PRO A 223 0.33 -10.96 25.96
N LEU A 224 1.41 -10.51 25.33
CA LEU A 224 2.73 -11.12 25.47
C LEU A 224 3.28 -11.00 26.87
N ALA A 225 3.15 -9.85 27.53
CA ALA A 225 3.66 -9.68 28.88
C ALA A 225 2.97 -10.62 29.87
N GLU A 226 1.65 -10.81 29.74
CA GLU A 226 0.90 -11.78 30.53
C GLU A 226 1.36 -13.22 30.22
N ARG A 227 1.43 -13.59 28.93
CA ARG A 227 1.84 -14.94 28.49
C ARG A 227 3.26 -15.30 28.90
N LEU A 228 4.17 -14.33 28.90
CA LEU A 228 5.57 -14.48 29.30
C LEU A 228 5.76 -14.34 30.83
N GLY A 229 4.67 -14.29 31.60
CA GLY A 229 4.73 -14.31 33.07
C GLY A 229 5.31 -13.04 33.69
N ARG A 230 5.13 -11.88 33.04
CA ARG A 230 5.64 -10.57 33.52
C ARG A 230 4.71 -9.86 34.51
N ALA A 231 3.60 -10.51 34.91
CA ALA A 231 2.67 -9.94 35.86
C ALA A 231 3.26 -9.90 37.28
N ASP A 232 3.13 -8.76 37.95
CA ASP A 232 3.37 -8.59 39.38
C ASP A 232 2.08 -8.07 40.04
N PRO A 233 1.36 -8.90 40.81
CA PRO A 233 0.07 -8.55 41.39
C PRO A 233 0.15 -7.58 42.58
N SER A 234 1.32 -7.01 42.87
CA SER A 234 1.54 -6.11 44.01
C SER A 234 0.86 -4.76 43.81
N LEU A 235 -0.43 -4.69 44.15
CA LEU A 235 -1.22 -3.45 44.09
C LEU A 235 -0.78 -2.44 45.15
N GLN A 236 -0.81 -1.16 44.78
CA GLN A 236 -0.39 -0.03 45.60
C GLN A 236 -1.54 0.97 45.78
N PRO A 237 -1.55 1.76 46.87
CA PRO A 237 -2.43 2.93 46.93
C PRO A 237 -2.03 3.95 45.86
N ALA A 238 -2.96 4.85 45.53
CA ALA A 238 -2.68 5.98 44.63
C ALA A 238 -1.50 6.81 45.15
N SER A 239 -0.54 7.07 44.27
CA SER A 239 0.60 7.94 44.52
C SER A 239 0.14 9.36 44.85
N SER A 240 0.91 10.05 45.69
CA SER A 240 0.74 11.50 45.91
C SER A 240 1.43 12.34 44.85
N ASP A 241 2.22 11.72 43.97
CA ASP A 241 2.86 12.40 42.84
C ASP A 241 1.79 12.78 41.80
N PRO A 242 1.62 14.07 41.47
CA PRO A 242 0.63 14.50 40.49
C PRO A 242 0.93 14.04 39.06
N GLU A 243 2.16 13.61 38.76
CA GLU A 243 2.56 13.09 37.45
C GLU A 243 2.24 11.59 37.28
N ASP A 244 1.85 10.90 38.35
CA ASP A 244 1.43 9.50 38.27
C ASP A 244 -0.05 9.39 37.87
N PHE A 245 -0.32 8.60 36.84
CA PHE A 245 -1.66 8.14 36.53
C PHE A 245 -2.00 6.90 37.36
N PHE A 246 -3.05 6.96 38.17
CA PHE A 246 -3.50 5.81 38.96
C PHE A 246 -4.53 4.97 38.21
N TYR A 247 -4.21 3.71 37.96
CA TYR A 247 -5.12 2.71 37.41
C TYR A 247 -5.74 1.87 38.54
N PRO A 248 -7.00 2.12 38.96
CA PRO A 248 -7.63 1.40 40.06
C PRO A 248 -7.96 -0.05 39.69
N VAL A 249 -7.74 -0.98 40.62
CA VAL A 249 -8.02 -2.41 40.43
C VAL A 249 -9.04 -2.91 41.46
N GLN A 250 -8.74 -2.84 42.75
CA GLN A 250 -9.67 -3.24 43.83
C GLN A 250 -9.37 -2.53 45.15
N ASP A 251 -10.40 -2.31 45.97
CA ASP A 251 -10.26 -1.80 47.36
C ASP A 251 -9.38 -0.54 47.50
N ALA A 252 -9.52 0.40 46.55
CA ALA A 252 -8.71 1.62 46.43
C ALA A 252 -7.20 1.39 46.18
N LEU A 253 -6.81 0.16 45.86
CA LEU A 253 -5.49 -0.23 45.39
C LEU A 253 -5.49 -0.45 43.86
N GLY A 254 -4.34 -0.24 43.25
CA GLY A 254 -4.17 -0.27 41.81
C GLY A 254 -2.71 -0.20 41.40
N TYR A 255 -2.45 0.22 40.17
CA TYR A 255 -1.10 0.46 39.66
C TYR A 255 -0.91 1.95 39.39
N ASN A 256 0.19 2.51 39.89
CA ASN A 256 0.65 3.84 39.53
C ASN A 256 1.43 3.74 38.21
N VAL A 257 1.10 4.59 37.24
CA VAL A 257 1.74 4.64 35.92
C VAL A 257 2.37 6.01 35.74
N PRO A 258 3.70 6.12 35.74
CA PRO A 258 4.39 7.39 35.53
C PRO A 258 3.98 8.12 34.24
N ALA A 259 3.93 9.45 34.27
CA ALA A 259 3.52 10.30 33.15
C ALA A 259 4.24 9.96 31.84
N TYR A 260 5.54 9.71 31.87
CA TYR A 260 6.33 9.41 30.66
C TYR A 260 5.88 8.10 29.98
N PHE A 261 5.47 7.08 30.75
CA PHE A 261 4.87 5.87 30.16
C PHE A 261 3.47 6.13 29.63
N MET A 262 2.66 6.90 30.34
CA MET A 262 1.31 7.25 29.88
C MET A 262 1.36 8.07 28.58
N GLN A 263 2.28 9.03 28.47
CA GLN A 263 2.48 9.83 27.28
C GLN A 263 2.86 8.95 26.08
N TYR A 264 3.81 8.03 26.26
CA TYR A 264 4.19 7.07 25.23
C TYR A 264 2.99 6.21 24.80
N ILE A 265 2.24 5.65 25.76
CA ILE A 265 1.05 4.83 25.47
C ILE A 265 0.02 5.61 24.64
N GLN A 266 -0.27 6.87 25.01
CA GLN A 266 -1.24 7.70 24.28
C GLN A 266 -0.81 8.01 22.84
N GLN A 267 0.49 8.14 22.58
CA GLN A 267 1.03 8.36 21.23
C GLN A 267 0.91 7.13 20.34
N HIS A 268 0.77 5.93 20.93
CA HIS A 268 0.82 4.65 20.23
C HIS A 268 -0.48 3.83 20.38
N GLY A 269 -1.63 4.50 20.27
CA GLY A 269 -2.95 3.86 20.26
C GLY A 269 -3.59 3.69 21.64
N GLY A 270 -2.92 4.12 22.71
CA GLY A 270 -3.49 4.15 24.05
C GLY A 270 -3.60 2.78 24.73
N MET A 271 -4.31 2.77 25.85
CA MET A 271 -4.55 1.57 26.66
C MET A 271 -5.35 0.47 25.95
N GLU A 272 -6.01 0.80 24.83
CA GLU A 272 -6.66 -0.19 23.97
C GLU A 272 -5.63 -1.17 23.38
N TYR A 273 -4.44 -0.67 23.02
CA TYR A 273 -3.36 -1.48 22.47
C TYR A 273 -2.38 -1.94 23.54
N SER A 274 -1.92 -1.09 24.44
CA SER A 274 -0.98 -1.54 25.50
C SER A 274 -1.63 -2.53 26.47
N GLY A 275 -2.94 -2.41 26.66
CA GLY A 275 -3.69 -3.08 27.71
C GLY A 275 -3.44 -2.47 29.09
N ALA A 276 -4.18 -2.96 30.08
CA ALA A 276 -4.07 -2.50 31.46
C ALA A 276 -2.68 -2.79 32.06
N PRO A 277 -2.18 -1.97 33.00
CA PRO A 277 -0.96 -2.28 33.74
C PRO A 277 -1.13 -3.58 34.52
N ILE A 278 -0.07 -4.41 34.51
CA ILE A 278 -0.02 -5.71 35.20
C ILE A 278 1.14 -5.79 36.21
N SER A 279 1.81 -4.68 36.48
CA SER A 279 2.93 -4.57 37.43
C SER A 279 3.09 -3.12 37.91
N PRO A 280 3.65 -2.90 39.11
CA PRO A 280 4.13 -1.58 39.51
C PRO A 280 5.41 -1.21 38.74
N PRO A 281 5.75 0.08 38.64
CA PRO A 281 7.02 0.50 38.05
C PRO A 281 8.18 0.05 38.96
N ALA A 282 9.20 -0.56 38.36
CA ALA A 282 10.40 -1.04 39.05
C ALA A 282 11.65 -0.43 38.43
N GLN A 283 12.71 -0.23 39.23
CA GLN A 283 14.00 0.18 38.68
C GLN A 283 14.59 -0.90 37.80
N SER A 284 15.05 -0.51 36.62
CA SER A 284 15.80 -1.36 35.70
C SER A 284 17.31 -1.27 35.98
N GLU A 285 18.07 -2.30 35.58
CA GLU A 285 19.53 -2.36 35.75
C GLU A 285 20.27 -1.22 35.01
N SER A 286 19.66 -0.62 33.98
CA SER A 286 20.25 0.40 33.11
C SER A 286 20.06 1.86 33.57
N SER A 287 19.87 2.11 34.88
CA SER A 287 19.56 3.46 35.42
C SER A 287 18.26 4.07 34.86
N GLY A 288 17.19 3.28 34.93
CA GLY A 288 15.87 3.63 34.41
C GLY A 288 14.74 2.94 35.15
N TYR A 289 13.53 3.02 34.60
CA TYR A 289 12.34 2.32 35.13
C TYR A 289 11.76 1.38 34.08
N GLN A 290 11.10 0.33 34.53
CA GLN A 290 10.34 -0.59 33.69
C GLN A 290 8.94 -0.79 34.28
N GLN A 291 7.93 -0.88 33.42
CA GLN A 291 6.59 -1.28 33.79
C GLN A 291 5.96 -2.13 32.70
N CYS A 292 5.30 -3.22 33.10
CA CYS A 292 4.58 -4.11 32.19
C CYS A 292 3.07 -3.83 32.20
N PHE A 293 2.52 -3.84 31.00
CA PHE A 293 1.10 -3.79 30.64
C PHE A 293 0.73 -5.12 30.00
N LYS A 294 -0.57 -5.40 29.86
CA LYS A 294 -1.04 -6.72 29.39
C LYS A 294 -0.34 -7.19 28.10
N ASN A 295 -0.18 -6.28 27.13
CA ASN A 295 0.31 -6.64 25.79
C ASN A 295 1.80 -6.34 25.57
N LEU A 296 2.42 -5.47 26.37
CA LEU A 296 3.84 -5.12 26.25
C LEU A 296 4.45 -4.64 27.57
N CYS A 297 5.79 -4.64 27.65
CA CYS A 297 6.52 -3.96 28.73
C CYS A 297 7.26 -2.75 28.17
N LEU A 298 7.24 -1.64 28.91
CA LEU A 298 7.97 -0.42 28.57
C LEU A 298 9.18 -0.27 29.49
N GLN A 299 10.28 0.22 28.93
CA GLN A 299 11.44 0.69 29.66
C GLN A 299 11.67 2.18 29.39
N ALA A 300 12.03 2.91 30.44
CA ALA A 300 12.35 4.33 30.41
C ALA A 300 13.80 4.51 30.86
N VAL A 301 14.63 5.07 29.99
CA VAL A 301 16.05 5.36 30.28
C VAL A 301 16.20 6.85 30.55
N LEU A 302 16.82 7.18 31.68
CA LEU A 302 17.08 8.58 32.05
C LEU A 302 18.19 9.15 31.15
N GLN A 303 17.88 10.25 30.47
CA GLN A 303 18.79 10.98 29.60
C GLN A 303 19.57 12.05 30.37
N GLU A 304 20.66 12.55 29.79
CA GLU A 304 21.51 13.58 30.43
C GLU A 304 20.77 14.90 30.71
N ASP A 305 19.74 15.22 29.91
CA ASP A 305 18.90 16.41 30.08
C ASP A 305 17.79 16.25 31.13
N GLY A 306 17.72 15.08 31.77
CA GLY A 306 16.72 14.74 32.78
C GLY A 306 15.40 14.23 32.21
N SER A 307 15.25 14.11 30.88
CA SER A 307 14.10 13.47 30.25
C SER A 307 14.21 11.94 30.28
N TYR A 308 13.09 11.26 30.09
CA TYR A 308 13.06 9.81 29.92
C TYR A 308 12.79 9.46 28.46
N GLU A 309 13.67 8.65 27.88
CA GLU A 309 13.42 8.00 26.60
C GLU A 309 12.70 6.67 26.86
N VAL A 310 11.49 6.54 26.32
CA VAL A 310 10.63 5.37 26.52
C VAL A 310 10.62 4.51 25.27
N GLN A 311 10.80 3.20 25.46
CA GLN A 311 10.71 2.22 24.37
C GLN A 311 10.13 0.90 24.89
N PRO A 312 9.54 0.08 24.01
CA PRO A 312 9.09 -1.25 24.37
C PRO A 312 10.28 -2.21 24.55
N ILE A 313 10.10 -3.18 25.43
CA ILE A 313 10.96 -4.36 25.51
C ILE A 313 10.56 -5.30 24.37
N PRO A 314 11.52 -5.94 23.68
CA PRO A 314 11.27 -6.76 22.49
C PRO A 314 10.64 -8.13 22.82
N LEU A 315 9.44 -8.12 23.40
CA LEU A 315 8.75 -9.34 23.83
C LEU A 315 8.32 -10.24 22.66
N GLY A 316 8.17 -9.70 21.45
CA GLY A 316 7.87 -10.49 20.26
C GLY A 316 9.02 -11.43 19.89
N LEU A 317 10.27 -10.98 20.05
CA LEU A 317 11.45 -11.84 19.93
C LEU A 317 11.49 -12.95 20.99
N GLU A 318 11.18 -12.61 22.24
CA GLU A 318 11.12 -13.60 23.33
C GLU A 318 10.03 -14.66 23.07
N TYR A 319 8.86 -14.22 22.61
CA TYR A 319 7.76 -15.11 22.22
C TYR A 319 8.16 -16.06 21.10
N GLN A 320 8.82 -15.54 20.05
CA GLN A 320 9.28 -16.37 18.93
C GLN A 320 10.24 -17.46 19.41
N GLN A 321 11.21 -17.12 20.26
CA GLN A 321 12.17 -18.07 20.81
C GLN A 321 11.51 -19.14 21.70
N ALA A 322 10.49 -18.75 22.47
CA ALA A 322 9.76 -19.67 23.34
C ALA A 322 8.85 -20.65 22.55
N THR A 323 8.43 -20.27 21.35
CA THR A 323 7.43 -21.01 20.55
C THR A 323 8.07 -21.93 19.49
N VAL A 324 9.34 -21.70 19.12
CA VAL A 324 10.08 -22.62 18.25
C VAL A 324 10.44 -23.91 19.01
N GLN A 325 9.63 -24.96 18.85
CA GLN A 325 10.07 -26.33 19.14
C GLN A 325 10.98 -26.83 18.01
N PRO A 326 12.06 -27.59 18.31
CA PRO A 326 12.79 -28.32 17.28
C PRO A 326 11.83 -29.33 16.64
N GLU A 327 11.64 -29.23 15.32
CA GLU A 327 10.77 -30.10 14.54
C GLU A 327 11.02 -31.58 14.87
N THR A 328 10.04 -32.19 15.53
CA THR A 328 9.83 -33.64 15.41
C THR A 328 8.54 -33.77 14.63
N ILE A 329 8.63 -34.38 13.45
CA ILE A 329 7.50 -34.72 12.59
C ILE A 329 6.86 -36.00 13.17
N PRO A 330 5.56 -36.00 13.51
CA PRO A 330 4.78 -37.22 13.57
C PRO A 330 3.69 -37.20 12.50
N LEU A 331 3.58 -38.38 11.87
CA LEU A 331 2.71 -38.75 10.78
C LEU A 331 1.21 -38.67 11.14
N GLU A 332 0.43 -38.14 10.19
CA GLU A 332 -1.00 -38.36 9.91
C GLU A 332 -2.00 -38.51 11.08
N THR A 333 -2.92 -37.54 11.19
CA THR A 333 -4.36 -37.82 11.31
C THR A 333 -5.18 -36.66 10.74
N ALA A 334 -6.00 -36.97 9.72
CA ALA A 334 -7.14 -36.21 9.16
C ALA A 334 -6.94 -34.70 8.94
N GLU A 335 -6.57 -34.33 7.70
CA GLU A 335 -6.46 -32.93 7.26
C GLU A 335 -7.82 -32.20 7.34
N PRO A 336 -7.93 -31.11 8.12
CA PRO A 336 -8.89 -30.06 7.80
C PRO A 336 -8.49 -29.46 6.45
N VAL A 337 -9.46 -29.11 5.61
CA VAL A 337 -9.16 -28.34 4.39
C VAL A 337 -8.72 -26.95 4.83
N ASP A 338 -7.45 -26.62 4.68
CA ASP A 338 -6.92 -25.28 4.93
C ASP A 338 -7.37 -24.39 3.77
N ILE A 339 -8.42 -23.60 4.00
CA ILE A 339 -8.95 -22.66 3.02
C ILE A 339 -8.30 -21.29 3.26
N ALA A 340 -7.69 -20.72 2.22
CA ALA A 340 -7.13 -19.37 2.24
C ALA A 340 -7.77 -18.51 1.15
N ILE A 341 -8.02 -17.24 1.44
CA ILE A 341 -8.54 -16.25 0.48
C ILE A 341 -7.56 -15.10 0.37
N GLN A 342 -7.28 -14.68 -0.86
CA GLN A 342 -6.58 -13.45 -1.17
C GLN A 342 -7.53 -12.55 -1.95
N VAL A 343 -7.61 -11.27 -1.57
CA VAL A 343 -8.41 -10.27 -2.26
C VAL A 343 -7.50 -9.22 -2.89
N TRP A 344 -7.94 -8.60 -3.96
CA TRP A 344 -7.20 -7.54 -4.62
C TRP A 344 -8.13 -6.52 -5.29
N GLU A 345 -7.69 -5.27 -5.36
CA GLU A 345 -8.35 -4.21 -6.12
C GLU A 345 -7.57 -3.86 -7.38
N GLU A 346 -8.26 -3.64 -8.50
CA GLU A 346 -7.64 -3.16 -9.75
C GLU A 346 -7.04 -1.76 -9.55
N LYS A 347 -7.64 -0.95 -8.66
CA LYS A 347 -7.20 0.41 -8.35
C LYS A 347 -7.23 0.69 -6.85
N PRO A 348 -6.10 0.99 -6.18
CA PRO A 348 -6.12 1.39 -4.76
C PRO A 348 -6.75 2.79 -4.56
N LEU A 349 -6.75 3.62 -5.61
CA LEU A 349 -7.34 4.96 -5.66
C LEU A 349 -8.34 5.04 -6.82
N VAL A 350 -9.59 5.39 -6.54
CA VAL A 350 -10.69 5.42 -7.52
C VAL A 350 -11.30 6.83 -7.54
N SER A 351 -11.44 7.47 -8.69
CA SER A 351 -12.18 8.74 -8.77
C SER A 351 -13.70 8.49 -8.68
N PRO A 352 -14.52 9.45 -8.20
CA PRO A 352 -15.97 9.25 -8.00
C PRO A 352 -16.75 8.81 -9.24
N ASP A 353 -16.19 9.05 -10.43
CA ASP A 353 -16.75 8.70 -11.74
C ASP A 353 -16.19 7.40 -12.32
N GLN A 354 -15.27 6.73 -11.62
CA GLN A 354 -14.60 5.53 -12.09
C GLN A 354 -15.15 4.25 -11.45
N GLU A 355 -15.30 3.22 -12.28
CA GLU A 355 -15.54 1.86 -11.82
C GLU A 355 -14.30 1.29 -11.12
N GLN A 356 -14.55 0.34 -10.22
CA GLN A 356 -13.56 -0.48 -9.54
C GLN A 356 -13.73 -1.95 -9.94
N VAL A 357 -12.65 -2.73 -9.94
CA VAL A 357 -12.73 -4.19 -10.00
C VAL A 357 -12.10 -4.75 -8.73
N ILE A 358 -12.81 -5.68 -8.10
CA ILE A 358 -12.35 -6.40 -6.92
C ILE A 358 -12.26 -7.87 -7.30
N GLY A 359 -11.10 -8.48 -7.08
CA GLY A 359 -10.85 -9.88 -7.35
C GLY A 359 -10.51 -10.68 -6.10
N VAL A 360 -10.65 -12.00 -6.24
CA VAL A 360 -10.50 -12.99 -5.19
C VAL A 360 -9.79 -14.20 -5.75
N VAL A 361 -8.78 -14.69 -5.06
CA VAL A 361 -8.18 -16.00 -5.28
C VAL A 361 -8.43 -16.88 -4.05
N VAL A 362 -8.98 -18.06 -4.27
CA VAL A 362 -9.27 -19.04 -3.20
C VAL A 362 -8.34 -20.23 -3.34
N TYR A 363 -7.74 -20.63 -2.22
CA TYR A 363 -6.91 -21.83 -2.11
C TYR A 363 -7.55 -22.82 -1.13
N GLY A 364 -7.38 -24.11 -1.41
CA GLY A 364 -7.63 -25.21 -0.49
C GLY A 364 -6.40 -26.11 -0.45
N ASN A 365 -5.83 -26.35 0.74
CA ASN A 365 -4.60 -27.15 0.91
C ASN A 365 -3.45 -26.64 0.02
N ASN A 366 -3.25 -25.33 -0.02
CA ASN A 366 -2.27 -24.62 -0.86
C ASN A 366 -2.42 -24.83 -2.38
N LEU A 367 -3.56 -25.32 -2.86
CA LEU A 367 -3.88 -25.42 -4.29
C LEU A 367 -5.05 -24.51 -4.65
N PRO A 368 -5.07 -23.90 -5.85
CA PRO A 368 -6.20 -23.07 -6.27
C PRO A 368 -7.50 -23.86 -6.30
N LEU A 369 -8.57 -23.28 -5.75
CA LEU A 369 -9.85 -23.95 -5.57
C LEU A 369 -10.90 -23.37 -6.50
N ALA A 370 -11.28 -24.14 -7.52
CA ALA A 370 -12.30 -23.79 -8.50
C ALA A 370 -13.73 -24.02 -7.97
N GLY A 371 -14.70 -23.29 -8.53
CA GLY A 371 -16.12 -23.46 -8.24
C GLY A 371 -16.59 -22.89 -6.89
N VAL A 372 -15.77 -22.08 -6.23
CA VAL A 372 -16.15 -21.36 -5.01
C VAL A 372 -16.89 -20.08 -5.41
N GLU A 373 -18.00 -19.77 -4.75
CA GLU A 373 -18.81 -18.57 -5.01
C GLU A 373 -18.63 -17.57 -3.85
N PRO A 374 -17.81 -16.51 -4.00
CA PRO A 374 -17.69 -15.47 -3.00
C PRO A 374 -18.86 -14.48 -3.00
N GLU A 375 -19.18 -13.96 -1.83
CA GLU A 375 -20.10 -12.85 -1.61
C GLU A 375 -19.30 -11.62 -1.18
N LEU A 376 -19.48 -10.49 -1.88
CA LEU A 376 -18.87 -9.20 -1.57
C LEU A 376 -19.92 -8.28 -0.93
N ASP A 377 -19.68 -7.82 0.29
CA ASP A 377 -20.42 -6.73 0.94
C ASP A 377 -19.58 -5.46 0.90
N LEU A 378 -20.09 -4.40 0.29
CA LEU A 378 -19.44 -3.09 0.21
C LEU A 378 -20.19 -2.08 1.08
N SER A 379 -19.48 -1.22 1.82
CA SER A 379 -20.12 -0.20 2.67
C SER A 379 -19.81 1.21 2.15
N PRO A 380 -20.73 1.83 1.38
CA PRO A 380 -20.53 3.18 0.89
C PRO A 380 -20.54 4.24 2.01
N PRO A 381 -20.11 5.49 1.71
CA PRO A 381 -19.96 6.55 2.70
C PRO A 381 -21.27 7.03 3.32
N ASP A 382 -22.40 6.72 2.69
CA ASP A 382 -23.75 7.03 3.19
C ASP A 382 -24.22 6.07 4.29
N GLY A 383 -23.41 5.05 4.61
CA GLY A 383 -23.70 4.04 5.63
C GLY A 383 -24.65 2.93 5.16
N SER A 384 -24.97 2.87 3.87
CA SER A 384 -25.67 1.73 3.28
C SER A 384 -24.75 0.49 3.20
N LEU A 385 -25.34 -0.67 2.92
CA LEU A 385 -24.61 -1.90 2.64
C LEU A 385 -25.07 -2.41 1.27
N GLU A 386 -24.13 -2.55 0.35
CA GLU A 386 -24.37 -3.09 -0.98
C GLU A 386 -23.75 -4.48 -1.11
N SER A 387 -24.58 -5.51 -1.28
CA SER A 387 -24.12 -6.90 -1.43
C SER A 387 -24.13 -7.34 -2.88
N TYR A 388 -23.04 -8.01 -3.28
CA TYR A 388 -22.81 -8.52 -4.62
C TYR A 388 -22.42 -10.00 -4.57
N THR A 389 -22.96 -10.81 -5.49
CA THR A 389 -22.53 -12.20 -5.67
C THR A 389 -21.49 -12.25 -6.78
N MET A 390 -20.30 -12.78 -6.48
CA MET A 390 -19.24 -12.95 -7.47
C MET A 390 -19.47 -14.23 -8.28
N PRO A 391 -18.97 -14.30 -9.54
CA PRO A 391 -18.96 -15.55 -10.28
C PRO A 391 -18.16 -16.65 -9.55
N PRO A 392 -18.43 -17.94 -9.80
CA PRO A 392 -17.61 -19.02 -9.27
C PRO A 392 -16.14 -18.89 -9.71
N THR A 393 -15.21 -19.25 -8.83
CA THR A 393 -13.77 -19.27 -9.13
C THR A 393 -13.42 -20.22 -10.28
N GLY A 394 -12.47 -19.80 -11.11
CA GLY A 394 -11.95 -20.59 -12.23
C GLY A 394 -10.98 -21.71 -11.80
N ASP A 395 -10.41 -22.42 -12.78
CA ASP A 395 -9.42 -23.49 -12.54
C ASP A 395 -8.13 -23.00 -11.85
N ASP A 396 -7.87 -21.69 -11.91
CA ASP A 396 -6.80 -20.96 -11.23
C ASP A 396 -7.21 -20.44 -9.85
N GLY A 397 -8.39 -20.83 -9.36
CA GLY A 397 -8.94 -20.42 -8.07
C GLY A 397 -9.41 -18.96 -8.04
N GLU A 398 -9.42 -18.25 -9.16
CA GLU A 398 -9.65 -16.81 -9.22
C GLU A 398 -11.06 -16.44 -9.72
N THR A 399 -11.63 -15.37 -9.18
CA THR A 399 -12.84 -14.70 -9.68
C THR A 399 -12.76 -13.19 -9.43
N GLN A 400 -13.56 -12.42 -10.15
CA GLN A 400 -13.59 -10.95 -10.01
C GLN A 400 -14.98 -10.38 -10.26
N ILE A 401 -15.23 -9.20 -9.70
CA ILE A 401 -16.45 -8.44 -9.90
C ILE A 401 -16.15 -6.96 -10.13
N ARG A 402 -17.00 -6.31 -10.91
CA ARG A 402 -16.92 -4.89 -11.24
C ARG A 402 -17.93 -4.12 -10.39
N ILE A 403 -17.42 -3.14 -9.65
CA ILE A 403 -18.19 -2.24 -8.81
C ILE A 403 -18.45 -0.94 -9.60
N PRO A 404 -19.71 -0.46 -9.65
CA PRO A 404 -20.03 0.80 -10.29
C PRO A 404 -19.34 1.99 -9.58
N PRO A 405 -19.21 3.15 -10.24
CA PRO A 405 -18.65 4.34 -9.60
C PRO A 405 -19.43 4.71 -8.34
N LEU A 406 -18.70 5.03 -7.27
CA LEU A 406 -19.28 5.46 -6.00
C LEU A 406 -18.94 6.93 -5.75
N ASP A 407 -19.97 7.71 -5.43
CA ASP A 407 -19.78 9.10 -5.03
C ASP A 407 -19.16 9.18 -3.63
N GLY A 408 -18.25 10.13 -3.44
CA GLY A 408 -17.46 10.24 -2.22
C GLY A 408 -16.58 11.48 -2.23
N LYS A 409 -16.28 12.01 -1.04
CA LYS A 409 -15.32 13.11 -0.91
C LYS A 409 -13.90 12.61 -1.18
N ASN A 410 -13.00 13.50 -1.58
CA ASN A 410 -11.58 13.15 -1.68
C ASN A 410 -11.05 12.60 -0.35
N GLY A 411 -10.36 11.47 -0.39
CA GLY A 411 -9.87 10.77 0.80
C GLY A 411 -10.93 9.90 1.51
N THR A 412 -12.08 9.64 0.89
CA THR A 412 -13.11 8.77 1.48
C THR A 412 -12.73 7.31 1.28
N LEU A 413 -12.65 6.55 2.37
CA LEU A 413 -12.37 5.12 2.33
C LEU A 413 -13.66 4.35 2.05
N ILE A 414 -13.61 3.38 1.12
CA ILE A 414 -14.71 2.46 0.81
C ILE A 414 -14.30 1.06 1.29
N PRO A 415 -14.74 0.64 2.48
CA PRO A 415 -14.48 -0.70 2.97
C PRO A 415 -15.38 -1.73 2.28
N TYR A 416 -14.83 -2.91 2.04
CA TYR A 416 -15.56 -4.06 1.55
C TYR A 416 -15.11 -5.35 2.24
N LYS A 417 -15.98 -6.34 2.24
CA LYS A 417 -15.80 -7.66 2.87
C LYS A 417 -16.16 -8.73 1.86
N ILE A 418 -15.30 -9.73 1.68
CA ILE A 418 -15.55 -10.88 0.82
C ILE A 418 -15.63 -12.12 1.68
N CYS A 419 -16.73 -12.85 1.58
CA CYS A 419 -16.96 -14.09 2.31
C CYS A 419 -17.13 -15.27 1.35
N ILE A 420 -16.57 -16.43 1.67
CA ILE A 420 -16.92 -17.70 1.02
C ILE A 420 -17.55 -18.65 2.04
N ALA A 421 -18.47 -19.48 1.57
CA ALA A 421 -19.05 -20.54 2.38
C ALA A 421 -18.18 -21.80 2.31
N THR A 422 -17.82 -22.36 3.47
CA THR A 422 -17.15 -23.65 3.54
C THR A 422 -18.16 -24.80 3.52
N PRO A 423 -17.74 -26.05 3.21
CA PRO A 423 -18.60 -27.23 3.29
C PRO A 423 -19.21 -27.47 4.69
N THR A 424 -18.63 -26.90 5.75
CA THR A 424 -19.14 -26.95 7.12
C THR A 424 -20.16 -25.86 7.44
N SER A 425 -20.61 -25.07 6.45
CA SER A 425 -21.50 -23.91 6.60
C SER A 425 -20.92 -22.75 7.43
N GLN A 426 -19.60 -22.72 7.61
CA GLN A 426 -18.88 -21.59 8.22
C GLN A 426 -18.50 -20.62 7.11
N LYS A 427 -18.63 -19.31 7.34
CA LYS A 427 -18.20 -18.28 6.37
C LYS A 427 -16.78 -17.84 6.71
N PHE A 428 -15.86 -17.92 5.75
CA PHE A 428 -14.53 -17.32 5.88
C PHE A 428 -14.53 -16.00 5.14
N CYS A 429 -14.20 -14.91 5.83
CA CYS A 429 -14.29 -13.57 5.28
C CYS A 429 -12.96 -12.82 5.35
N VAL A 430 -12.64 -12.06 4.30
CA VAL A 430 -11.51 -11.13 4.23
C VAL A 430 -12.06 -9.72 4.00
N LEU A 431 -11.49 -8.73 4.68
CA LEU A 431 -11.84 -7.32 4.50
C LEU A 431 -10.69 -6.58 3.87
N ASP A 432 -11.03 -5.60 3.06
CA ASP A 432 -10.09 -4.61 2.53
C ASP A 432 -10.83 -3.30 2.21
N SER A 433 -10.13 -2.35 1.59
CA SER A 433 -10.73 -1.07 1.23
C SER A 433 -9.96 -0.36 0.12
N TYR A 434 -10.69 0.43 -0.67
CA TYR A 434 -10.08 1.36 -1.63
C TYR A 434 -10.45 2.81 -1.32
N LEU A 435 -9.66 3.77 -1.79
CA LEU A 435 -9.85 5.18 -1.50
C LEU A 435 -10.51 5.92 -2.67
N ILE A 436 -11.54 6.71 -2.40
CA ILE A 436 -12.02 7.72 -3.34
C ILE A 436 -11.03 8.87 -3.39
N TRP A 437 -10.40 9.09 -4.55
CA TRP A 437 -9.41 10.13 -4.76
C TRP A 437 -9.77 11.03 -5.94
N ILE A 438 -9.98 12.30 -5.66
CA ILE A 438 -10.35 13.34 -6.63
C ILE A 438 -9.09 14.10 -7.02
N THR A 439 -8.51 13.79 -8.17
CA THR A 439 -7.44 14.60 -8.77
C THR A 439 -8.04 15.80 -9.50
N GLY A 440 -8.50 16.80 -8.75
CA GLY A 440 -8.91 18.08 -9.31
C GLY A 440 -7.79 19.10 -9.18
N TYR A 441 -7.26 19.60 -10.30
CA TYR A 441 -6.61 20.91 -10.27
C TYR A 441 -7.73 21.96 -10.10
N VAL A 442 -7.72 22.70 -8.99
CA VAL A 442 -8.54 23.90 -8.88
C VAL A 442 -7.89 24.97 -9.76
N THR A 443 -8.43 25.18 -10.96
CA THR A 443 -8.09 26.37 -11.73
C THR A 443 -8.76 27.56 -11.05
N ILE A 444 -8.03 28.25 -10.18
CA ILE A 444 -8.47 29.56 -9.68
C ILE A 444 -8.35 30.51 -10.87
N THR A 445 -9.47 30.77 -11.55
CA THR A 445 -9.51 31.80 -12.59
C THR A 445 -9.86 33.09 -11.88
N PRO A 446 -8.92 34.03 -11.64
CA PRO A 446 -9.27 35.30 -11.05
C PRO A 446 -10.16 36.08 -12.03
N GLU A 447 -11.38 36.38 -11.62
CA GLU A 447 -12.24 37.36 -12.29
C GLU A 447 -11.69 38.77 -12.03
N THR A 448 -10.53 39.11 -12.61
CA THR A 448 -10.08 40.51 -12.67
C THR A 448 -9.46 40.83 -14.02
N PRO A 449 -9.80 41.99 -14.64
CA PRO A 449 -9.28 42.39 -15.93
C PRO A 449 -7.75 42.51 -15.92
N GLN A 450 -7.09 41.98 -16.96
CA GLN A 450 -5.65 41.79 -17.16
C GLN A 450 -4.73 43.03 -17.03
N GLN A 451 -5.20 44.21 -16.63
CA GLN A 451 -4.43 45.44 -16.81
C GLN A 451 -3.60 45.93 -15.61
N TYR A 452 -3.73 45.37 -14.40
CA TYR A 452 -2.95 45.84 -13.25
C TYR A 452 -2.61 44.73 -12.25
N SER A 453 -1.51 44.00 -12.46
CA SER A 453 -0.93 43.17 -11.41
C SER A 453 0.60 43.21 -11.46
N SER A 454 1.19 43.88 -10.49
CA SER A 454 2.59 43.69 -10.09
C SER A 454 2.59 42.77 -8.87
N TYR A 455 3.38 41.69 -8.90
CA TYR A 455 3.49 40.74 -7.81
C TYR A 455 4.75 41.04 -6.99
N LEU A 456 4.63 41.10 -5.66
CA LEU A 456 5.78 41.11 -4.77
C LEU A 456 5.98 39.70 -4.22
N PRO A 457 7.14 39.06 -4.46
CA PRO A 457 7.45 37.77 -3.86
C PRO A 457 7.88 37.99 -2.41
N PHE A 458 7.36 37.17 -1.50
CA PHE A 458 7.98 36.96 -0.20
C PHE A 458 7.86 35.49 0.23
N VAL A 459 8.76 35.08 1.11
CA VAL A 459 8.99 33.70 1.51
C VAL A 459 8.58 33.53 2.96
N VAL A 460 7.70 32.57 3.24
CA VAL A 460 7.38 32.11 4.60
C VAL A 460 7.62 30.61 4.63
N GLY A 461 8.71 30.18 5.29
CA GLY A 461 9.18 28.79 5.21
C GLY A 461 9.55 28.38 3.78
N ASN A 462 9.17 27.16 3.36
CA ASN A 462 9.47 26.62 2.03
C ASN A 462 8.43 26.97 0.96
N ILE A 463 7.52 27.91 1.24
CA ILE A 463 6.43 28.29 0.33
C ILE A 463 6.71 29.69 -0.24
N GLN A 464 6.76 29.79 -1.57
CA GLN A 464 6.71 31.06 -2.29
C GLN A 464 5.26 31.44 -2.56
N VAL A 465 4.83 32.59 -2.04
CA VAL A 465 3.48 33.12 -2.27
C VAL A 465 3.59 34.41 -3.08
N TYR A 466 2.82 34.51 -4.16
CA TYR A 466 2.69 35.72 -4.97
C TYR A 466 1.40 36.44 -4.58
N VAL A 467 1.53 37.54 -3.84
CA VAL A 467 0.37 38.37 -3.47
C VAL A 467 0.32 39.59 -4.40
N PRO A 468 -0.84 39.93 -5.00
CA PRO A 468 -0.98 41.16 -5.77
C PRO A 468 -0.80 42.37 -4.86
N ALA A 469 0.14 43.25 -5.20
CA ALA A 469 0.36 44.49 -4.48
C ALA A 469 -0.70 45.53 -4.91
N LEU A 470 -1.74 45.72 -4.09
CA LEU A 470 -2.60 46.90 -4.20
C LEU A 470 -1.93 48.06 -3.46
N VAL A 471 -1.26 48.93 -4.22
CA VAL A 471 -0.94 50.28 -3.73
C VAL A 471 -2.14 51.15 -4.04
N ASP A 472 -3.07 51.24 -3.08
CA ASP A 472 -3.57 52.53 -2.60
C ASP A 472 -4.69 52.35 -1.56
N THR A 473 -4.41 52.89 -0.36
CA THR A 473 -5.35 53.24 0.72
C THR A 473 -6.33 52.15 1.18
N TYR A 474 -5.92 51.32 2.14
CA TYR A 474 -6.60 51.07 3.42
C TYR A 474 -5.76 50.07 4.24
N SER A 475 -5.36 50.48 5.44
CA SER A 475 -4.62 49.66 6.40
C SER A 475 -5.50 48.54 6.93
N THR A 476 -5.14 47.27 6.70
CA THR A 476 -5.72 46.13 7.44
C THR A 476 -4.64 45.57 8.37
N TYR A 477 -4.90 45.66 9.67
CA TYR A 477 -4.10 44.99 10.70
C TYR A 477 -4.52 43.52 10.77
N ILE A 478 -3.56 42.61 10.59
CA ILE A 478 -3.73 41.20 10.98
C ILE A 478 -3.00 41.03 12.31
N PRO A 479 -3.68 40.67 13.42
CA PRO A 479 -3.01 40.45 14.69
C PRO A 479 -2.24 39.12 14.66
N LEU A 480 -0.94 39.19 14.96
CA LEU A 480 -0.14 38.03 15.32
C LEU A 480 -0.46 37.65 16.78
N VAL A 481 -1.00 36.46 16.99
CA VAL A 481 -1.01 35.82 18.31
C VAL A 481 0.22 34.94 18.39
N THR A 482 1.25 35.44 19.07
CA THR A 482 2.35 34.62 19.58
C THR A 482 1.92 34.03 20.92
N GLY A 483 1.67 32.73 20.97
CA GLY A 483 1.52 31.99 22.21
C GLY A 483 2.77 31.15 22.45
N GLY A 484 3.66 31.65 23.30
CA GLY A 484 4.67 30.84 23.98
C GLY A 484 4.29 30.72 25.45
N HIS A 485 4.34 29.50 25.99
CA HIS A 485 5.21 29.10 27.09
C HIS A 485 5.32 27.59 27.09
#